data_AF-A0A4R4S7C5-F1
#
_entry.id   AF-A0A4R4S7C5-F1
#
_cell.length_a   1.000
_cell.length_b   1.000
_cell.length_c   1.000
_cell.angle_alpha   90.00
_cell.angle_beta   90.00
_cell.angle_gamma   90.00
#
_symmetry.space_group_name_H-M   'P 1'
#
loop_
_entity.id
_entity.type
_entity.pdbx_description
1 polymer ?
#
loop_
_entity_poly.entity_id
_entity_poly.type
_entity_poly.pdbx_seq_one_letter_code
_entity_poly.pdbx_strand_id
1 'polypeptide(L)'
;MERNDGGGVSCLGERLTALVDGELGHEERDRVLAHLAGCAQCRDEVTSLRLLKGRLRNLSDAPIADEAGGLPSPDFLTRLRGLPASADPPGGL
;
A
#
# COMPACT_ATOMS: atom_id res chain seq x y z
N MET A 1 -1.93 -1.83 32.67
CA MET A 1 -1.68 -1.93 31.22
C MET A 1 -3.03 -1.90 30.52
N GLU A 2 -3.44 -0.72 30.06
CA GLU A 2 -4.76 -0.52 29.47
C GLU A 2 -4.83 -1.14 28.08
N ARG A 3 -5.81 -2.02 27.90
CA ARG A 3 -6.14 -2.71 26.66
C ARG A 3 -7.10 -1.79 25.92
N ASN A 4 -6.71 -1.24 24.78
CA ASN A 4 -7.58 -0.41 23.96
C ASN A 4 -8.05 -1.21 22.74
N ASP A 5 -9.15 -1.94 22.96
CA ASP A 5 -10.03 -2.50 21.95
C ASP A 5 -10.94 -1.36 21.43
N GLY A 6 -10.61 -0.82 20.24
CA GLY A 6 -11.32 0.32 19.64
C GLY A 6 -11.31 0.28 18.11
N GLY A 7 -12.16 -0.59 17.56
CA GLY A 7 -12.77 -0.58 16.22
C GLY A 7 -12.15 0.20 15.04
N GLY A 8 -11.74 -0.54 14.00
CA GLY A 8 -12.07 -0.19 12.60
C GLY A 8 -11.07 0.67 11.82
N VAL A 9 -10.05 1.25 12.43
CA VAL A 9 -9.00 1.99 11.71
C VAL A 9 -7.64 1.56 12.24
N SER A 10 -6.71 1.33 11.32
CA SER A 10 -5.39 0.76 11.58
C SER A 10 -4.65 1.49 12.71
N CYS A 11 -4.19 0.75 13.72
CA CYS A 11 -3.56 1.32 14.92
C CYS A 11 -2.29 2.14 14.60
N LEU A 12 -1.73 1.91 13.40
CA LEU A 12 -0.50 2.50 12.93
C LEU A 12 -0.66 3.30 11.63
N GLY A 13 -1.84 3.34 11.00
CA GLY A 13 -2.13 4.22 9.85
C GLY A 13 -1.05 4.22 8.77
N GLU A 14 -0.61 5.43 8.40
CA GLU A 14 0.46 5.68 7.41
C GLU A 14 1.82 5.06 7.79
N ARG A 15 2.08 4.79 9.08
CA ARG A 15 3.33 4.13 9.52
C ARG A 15 3.39 2.67 9.08
N LEU A 16 2.26 1.99 8.87
CA LEU A 16 2.27 0.64 8.28
C LEU A 16 2.66 0.68 6.80
N THR A 17 2.14 1.66 6.07
CA THR A 17 2.49 1.87 4.66
C THR A 17 3.98 2.19 4.53
N ALA A 18 4.49 3.16 5.31
CA ALA A 18 5.92 3.49 5.35
C ALA A 18 6.81 2.29 5.75
N LEU A 19 6.34 1.38 6.62
CA LEU A 19 7.05 0.15 6.95
C LEU A 19 7.17 -0.78 5.73
N VAL A 20 6.07 -0.95 4.98
CA VAL A 20 6.02 -1.77 3.77
C VAL A 20 6.82 -1.14 2.63
N ASP A 21 6.88 0.20 2.62
CA ASP A 21 7.70 0.98 1.70
C ASP A 21 9.18 1.04 2.04
N GLY A 22 9.52 0.73 3.29
CA GLY A 22 10.90 0.75 3.77
C GLY A 22 11.40 2.18 4.05
N GLU A 23 10.49 3.13 4.15
CA GLU A 23 10.76 4.56 4.37
C GLU A 23 10.94 4.90 5.86
N LEU A 24 10.61 3.96 6.75
CA LEU A 24 10.84 4.13 8.18
C LEU A 24 12.33 4.03 8.55
N GLY A 25 12.80 4.94 9.39
CA GLY A 25 14.12 4.86 10.02
C GLY A 25 14.25 3.67 10.99
N HIS A 26 15.48 3.29 11.33
CA HIS A 26 15.75 2.11 12.17
C HIS A 26 14.99 2.10 13.50
N GLU A 27 14.96 3.22 14.22
CA GLU A 27 14.28 3.30 15.52
C GLU A 27 12.75 3.18 15.40
N GLU A 28 12.16 3.76 14.36
CA GLU A 28 10.71 3.70 14.16
C GLU A 28 10.27 2.32 13.67
N ARG A 29 11.09 1.68 12.82
CA ARG A 29 10.88 0.28 12.41
C ARG A 29 10.83 -0.65 13.61
N ASP A 30 11.74 -0.49 14.56
CA ASP A 30 11.81 -1.37 15.73
C ASP A 30 10.55 -1.24 16.62
N ARG A 31 10.09 0.00 16.84
CA ARG A 31 8.82 0.27 17.56
C ARG A 31 7.61 -0.33 16.86
N VAL A 32 7.55 -0.23 15.53
CA VAL A 32 6.47 -0.83 14.74
C VAL A 32 6.52 -2.35 14.80
N LEU A 33 7.70 -2.96 14.71
CA LEU A 33 7.87 -4.42 14.84
C LEU A 33 7.47 -4.92 16.22
N ALA A 34 7.80 -4.19 17.29
CA ALA A 34 7.35 -4.51 18.65
C ALA A 34 5.80 -4.48 18.76
N HIS A 35 5.15 -3.53 18.10
CA HIS A 35 3.68 -3.49 18.04
C HIS A 35 3.09 -4.67 17.23
N LEU A 36 3.70 -5.02 16.10
CA LEU A 36 3.27 -6.16 15.27
C LEU A 36 3.38 -7.51 16.01
N ALA A 37 4.30 -7.62 16.97
CA ALA A 37 4.38 -8.79 17.84
C ALA A 37 3.17 -8.92 18.78
N GLY A 38 2.53 -7.80 19.15
CA GLY A 38 1.39 -7.75 20.06
C GLY A 38 0.02 -7.59 19.39
N CYS A 39 -0.03 -7.18 18.13
CA CYS A 39 -1.28 -6.84 17.43
C CYS A 39 -1.48 -7.67 16.16
N ALA A 40 -2.41 -8.63 16.21
CA ALA A 40 -2.74 -9.49 15.08
C ALA A 40 -3.36 -8.73 13.91
N GLN A 41 -4.16 -7.68 14.18
CA GLN A 41 -4.81 -6.86 13.15
C GLN A 41 -3.78 -6.12 12.30
N CYS A 42 -2.82 -5.43 12.91
CA CYS A 42 -1.77 -4.72 12.18
C CYS A 42 -0.88 -5.68 11.38
N ARG A 43 -0.71 -6.93 11.84
CA ARG A 43 0.04 -7.96 11.10
C ARG A 43 -0.71 -8.41 9.84
N ASP A 44 -2.03 -8.58 9.93
CA ASP A 44 -2.86 -8.93 8.77
C ASP A 44 -2.84 -7.80 7.72
N GLU A 45 -2.92 -6.56 8.18
CA GLU A 45 -2.86 -5.38 7.33
C GLU A 45 -1.50 -5.22 6.63
N VAL A 46 -0.38 -5.39 7.34
CA VAL A 46 0.95 -5.42 6.73
C VAL A 46 1.07 -6.53 5.69
N THR A 47 0.45 -7.68 5.93
CA THR A 47 0.44 -8.79 4.98
C THR A 47 -0.33 -8.42 3.72
N SER A 48 -1.51 -7.79 3.87
CA SER A 48 -2.32 -7.28 2.78
C SER A 48 -1.60 -6.21 1.95
N LEU A 49 -0.95 -5.24 2.62
CA LEU A 49 -0.16 -4.20 1.98
C LEU A 49 1.05 -4.77 1.24
N ARG A 50 1.75 -5.75 1.80
CA ARG A 50 2.87 -6.44 1.12
C ARG A 50 2.43 -7.20 -0.10
N LEU A 51 1.27 -7.87 -0.03
CA LEU A 51 0.69 -8.58 -1.18
C LEU A 51 0.32 -7.58 -2.29
N LEU A 52 -0.33 -6.47 -1.93
CA LEU A 52 -0.66 -5.41 -2.88
C LEU A 52 0.60 -4.83 -3.53
N LYS A 53 1.61 -4.48 -2.74
CA LYS A 53 2.90 -4.00 -3.24
C LYS A 53 3.57 -5.03 -4.17
N GLY A 54 3.50 -6.31 -3.85
CA GLY A 54 3.99 -7.38 -4.72
C GLY A 54 3.27 -7.41 -6.07
N ARG A 55 1.94 -7.30 -6.08
CA ARG A 55 1.14 -7.21 -7.32
C ARG A 55 1.49 -5.97 -8.13
N LEU A 56 1.61 -4.81 -7.49
CA LEU A 56 2.02 -3.57 -8.16
C LEU A 56 3.41 -3.68 -8.77
N ARG A 57 4.36 -4.27 -8.03
CA ARG A 57 5.72 -4.52 -8.56
C ARG A 57 5.69 -5.43 -9.77
N ASN A 58 4.86 -6.47 -9.76
CA ASN A 58 4.70 -7.37 -10.90
C ASN A 58 4.08 -6.69 -12.13
N LEU A 59 3.26 -5.65 -11.94
CA LEU A 59 2.77 -4.79 -13.04
C LEU A 59 3.85 -3.83 -13.55
N SER A 60 4.70 -3.32 -12.65
CA SER A 60 5.84 -2.46 -13.03
C SER A 60 6.97 -3.21 -13.73
N ASP A 61 7.20 -4.46 -13.35
CA ASP A 61 8.24 -5.33 -13.91
C ASP A 61 7.76 -6.08 -15.16
N ALA A 62 6.44 -6.18 -15.36
CA ALA A 62 5.90 -6.62 -16.62
C ALA A 62 6.43 -5.69 -17.72
N PRO A 63 7.06 -6.22 -18.78
CA PRO A 63 7.48 -5.38 -19.89
C PRO A 63 6.22 -4.66 -20.38
N ILE A 64 6.23 -3.33 -20.35
CA ILE A 64 5.22 -2.51 -21.04
C ILE A 64 5.57 -2.53 -22.52
N ALA A 65 5.61 -3.74 -23.06
CA ALA A 65 5.78 -4.05 -24.44
C ALA A 65 4.66 -5.03 -24.74
N ASP A 66 3.83 -4.68 -25.73
CA ASP A 66 3.02 -5.67 -26.41
C ASP A 66 3.93 -6.79 -26.96
N GLU A 67 3.37 -7.94 -27.36
CA GLU A 67 4.09 -9.06 -28.00
C GLU A 67 5.06 -8.60 -29.14
N ALA A 68 4.88 -7.38 -29.66
CA ALA A 68 5.71 -6.72 -30.66
C ALA A 68 6.85 -5.81 -30.14
N GLY A 69 7.15 -5.72 -28.83
CA GLY A 69 8.29 -4.92 -28.35
C GLY A 69 8.10 -3.39 -28.40
N GLY A 70 6.90 -2.91 -28.76
CA GLY A 70 6.58 -1.50 -28.89
C GLY A 70 6.00 -0.91 -27.61
N LEU A 71 6.29 0.38 -27.37
CA LEU A 71 5.63 1.20 -26.35
C LEU A 71 4.10 1.02 -26.39
N PRO A 72 3.40 1.11 -25.25
CA PRO A 72 1.95 0.96 -25.20
C PRO A 72 1.28 1.95 -26.16
N SER A 73 0.28 1.47 -26.89
CA SER A 73 -0.38 2.27 -27.93
C SER A 73 -0.84 3.63 -27.39
N PRO A 74 -0.75 4.72 -28.19
CA PRO A 74 -1.13 6.06 -27.77
C PRO A 74 -2.59 6.15 -27.29
N ASP A 75 -3.48 5.30 -27.82
CA ASP A 75 -4.85 5.13 -27.34
C ASP A 75 -4.93 4.67 -25.87
N PHE A 76 -4.08 3.72 -25.47
CA PHE A 76 -4.01 3.24 -24.10
C PHE A 76 -3.53 4.34 -23.15
N LEU A 77 -2.49 5.07 -23.54
CA LEU A 77 -1.97 6.21 -22.77
C LEU A 77 -3.02 7.32 -22.64
N THR A 78 -3.77 7.60 -23.70
CA THR A 78 -4.87 8.58 -23.69
C THR A 78 -5.96 8.16 -22.69
N ARG A 79 -6.31 6.87 -22.64
CA ARG A 79 -7.28 6.34 -21.67
C ARG A 79 -6.77 6.41 -20.23
N LEU A 80 -5.50 6.05 -19.99
CA LEU A 80 -4.88 6.11 -18.65
C LEU A 80 -4.84 7.55 -18.12
N ARG A 81 -4.46 8.52 -18.96
CA ARG A 81 -4.46 9.95 -18.60
C ARG A 81 -5.85 10.54 -18.37
N GLY A 82 -6.89 9.86 -18.86
CA GLY A 82 -8.28 10.19 -18.62
C GLY A 82 -8.90 9.47 -17.41
N LEU A 83 -8.18 8.56 -16.74
CA LEU A 83 -8.70 7.94 -15.52
C LEU A 83 -8.75 8.99 -14.40
N PRO A 84 -9.88 9.09 -13.67
CA PRO A 84 -9.93 9.94 -12.49
C PRO A 84 -8.94 9.39 -11.46
N ALA A 85 -8.08 10.27 -10.93
CA ALA A 85 -7.26 9.93 -9.77
C ALA A 85 -8.22 9.51 -8.64
N SER A 86 -7.96 8.33 -8.06
CA SER A 86 -8.81 7.63 -7.10
C SER A 86 -9.57 8.59 -6.18
N ALA A 87 -10.90 8.48 -6.23
CA ALA A 87 -11.82 9.26 -5.43
C ALA A 87 -11.42 9.24 -3.94
N ASP A 88 -11.27 10.44 -3.37
CA ASP A 88 -11.35 10.69 -1.94
C ASP A 88 -12.65 10.03 -1.40
N PRO A 89 -12.61 9.18 -0.36
CA PRO A 89 -13.84 8.74 0.28
C PRO A 89 -14.49 9.98 0.91
N PRO A 90 -15.80 10.24 0.72
CA PRO A 90 -16.44 11.41 1.28
C PRO A 90 -16.35 11.37 2.82
N GLY A 91 -15.38 12.08 3.37
CA GLY A 91 -15.30 12.45 4.78
C GLY A 91 -16.33 13.53 5.04
N GLY A 92 -17.37 13.18 5.80
CA GLY A 92 -18.53 14.03 6.02
C GLY A 92 -18.24 15.35 6.72
N LEU A 93 -19.14 16.30 6.47
CA LEU A 93 -19.95 17.03 7.45
C LEU A 93 -21.13 17.67 6.72
#